data_AF-A0A1Q6PX28-F1
#
_entry.id   AF-A0A1Q6PX28-F1
#
_cell.length_a   1.000
_cell.length_b   1.000
_cell.length_c   1.000
_cell.angle_alpha   90.00
_cell.angle_beta   90.00
_cell.angle_gamma   90.00
#
_symmetry.space_group_name_H-M   'P 1'
#
loop_
_entity.id
_entity.type
_entity.pdbx_description
1 polymer ?
#
loop_
_entity_poly.entity_id
_entity_poly.type
_entity_poly.pdbx_seq_one_letter_code
_entity_poly.pdbx_strand_id
1 'polypeptide(L)'
;MDRETEQRSIRNRDIPLLQNVYAMMQEIVSLEHRRMWQRERMNNITQHLTGMPGSGGTPKGIDEAFAAISELEEEHKNLVKQYARELKRAERIINAIESGSMRAFVSMMYLDNIPGNEVRQKLNLTRWGFERAKEAVEQAEDMAHVAWHERYILGDGNRAENFQ
;
A
#
# COMPACT_ATOMS: atom_id res chain seq x y z
N MET A 1 -18.33 -31.34 -12.55
CA MET A 1 -17.54 -31.49 -11.31
C MET A 1 -17.21 -30.09 -10.85
N ASP A 2 -18.15 -29.50 -10.11
CA ASP A 2 -18.00 -28.18 -9.52
C ASP A 2 -16.98 -28.30 -8.39
N ARG A 3 -15.76 -27.84 -8.64
CA ARG A 3 -14.79 -27.60 -7.57
C ARG A 3 -15.28 -26.33 -6.88
N GLU A 4 -16.10 -26.50 -5.85
CA GLU A 4 -16.22 -25.50 -4.80
C GLU A 4 -14.81 -25.13 -4.39
N THR A 5 -14.36 -23.94 -4.79
CA THR A 5 -13.20 -23.30 -4.20
C THR A 5 -13.55 -23.09 -2.74
N GLU A 6 -13.20 -24.07 -1.89
CA GLU A 6 -13.14 -23.88 -0.45
C GLU A 6 -12.30 -22.62 -0.24
N GLN A 7 -12.98 -21.53 0.11
CA GLN A 7 -12.34 -20.27 0.42
C GLN A 7 -11.60 -20.50 1.74
N ARG A 8 -10.36 -20.99 1.64
CA ARG A 8 -9.51 -21.27 2.79
C ARG A 8 -9.43 -19.99 3.62
N SER A 9 -9.81 -20.08 4.89
CA SER A 9 -9.70 -18.94 5.78
C SER A 9 -8.24 -18.58 5.96
N ILE A 10 -7.93 -17.29 5.83
CA ILE A 10 -6.61 -16.75 6.17
C ILE A 10 -6.48 -16.80 7.69
N ARG A 11 -5.48 -17.52 8.19
CA ARG A 11 -5.23 -17.70 9.63
C ARG A 11 -4.29 -16.64 10.19
N ASN A 12 -3.34 -16.18 9.38
CA ASN A 12 -2.31 -15.25 9.82
C ASN A 12 -2.91 -13.89 10.23
N ARG A 13 -2.74 -13.56 11.52
CA ARG A 13 -3.34 -12.36 12.14
C ARG A 13 -2.72 -11.04 11.69
N ASP A 14 -1.54 -11.08 11.08
CA ASP A 14 -0.80 -9.88 10.68
C ASP A 14 -1.17 -9.40 9.27
N ILE A 15 -1.76 -10.27 8.43
CA ILE A 15 -2.13 -9.93 7.05
C ILE A 15 -3.09 -8.73 6.98
N PRO A 16 -4.18 -8.66 7.79
CA PRO A 16 -5.06 -7.50 7.78
C PRO A 16 -4.35 -6.17 8.09
N LEU A 17 -3.30 -6.21 8.92
CA LEU A 17 -2.52 -5.02 9.23
C LEU A 17 -1.74 -4.53 8.00
N LEU A 18 -1.08 -5.44 7.27
CA LEU A 18 -0.34 -5.10 6.05
C LEU A 18 -1.27 -4.52 4.98
N GLN A 19 -2.45 -5.13 4.80
CA GLN A 19 -3.47 -4.65 3.87
C GLN A 19 -4.02 -3.28 4.26
N ASN A 20 -4.16 -3.02 5.56
CA ASN A 20 -4.57 -1.71 6.05
C ASN A 20 -3.53 -0.62 5.70
N VAL A 21 -2.24 -0.93 5.75
CA VAL A 21 -1.19 0.02 5.32
C VAL A 21 -1.34 0.42 3.86
N TYR A 22 -1.61 -0.54 2.97
CA TYR A 22 -1.93 -0.24 1.57
C TYR A 22 -3.17 0.65 1.43
N ALA A 23 -4.25 0.33 2.15
CA ALA A 23 -5.48 1.11 2.12
C ALA A 23 -5.27 2.56 2.57
N MET A 24 -4.54 2.77 3.67
CA MET A 24 -4.18 4.12 4.14
C MET A 24 -3.33 4.89 3.12
N MET A 25 -2.40 4.22 2.43
CA MET A 25 -1.63 4.85 1.36
C MET A 25 -2.54 5.33 0.22
N GLN A 26 -3.50 4.51 -0.22
CA GLN A 26 -4.46 4.87 -1.26
C GLN A 26 -5.37 6.04 -0.82
N GLU A 27 -5.76 6.07 0.45
CA GLU A 27 -6.54 7.17 1.04
C GLU A 27 -5.75 8.49 1.02
N ILE A 28 -4.47 8.45 1.41
CA ILE A 28 -3.57 9.62 1.35
C ILE A 28 -3.45 10.14 -0.08
N VAL A 29 -3.21 9.27 -1.07
CA VAL A 29 -3.11 9.65 -2.49
C VAL A 29 -4.42 10.29 -2.99
N SER A 30 -5.57 9.71 -2.61
CA SER A 30 -6.89 10.26 -2.92
C SER A 30 -7.10 11.66 -2.33
N LEU A 31 -6.69 11.88 -1.08
CA LEU A 31 -6.76 13.19 -0.43
C LEU A 31 -5.82 14.21 -1.08
N GLU A 32 -4.62 13.81 -1.47
CA GLU A 32 -3.69 14.68 -2.20
C GLU A 32 -4.27 15.15 -3.53
N HIS A 33 -4.93 14.27 -4.28
CA HIS A 33 -5.66 14.64 -5.49
C HIS A 33 -6.80 15.64 -5.21
N ARG A 34 -7.60 15.42 -4.15
CA ARG A 34 -8.67 16.36 -3.76
C ARG A 34 -8.12 17.74 -3.37
N ARG A 35 -7.00 17.77 -2.64
CA ARG A 35 -6.32 19.03 -2.27
C ARG A 35 -5.83 19.79 -3.50
N MET A 36 -5.25 19.11 -4.47
CA MET A 36 -4.85 19.73 -5.75
C MET A 36 -6.05 20.33 -6.47
N TRP A 37 -7.15 19.57 -6.59
CA TRP A 37 -8.38 20.05 -7.23
C TRP A 37 -8.96 21.30 -6.55
N GLN A 38 -8.98 21.35 -5.20
CA GLN A 38 -9.46 22.53 -4.47
C GLN A 38 -8.57 23.76 -4.70
N ARG A 39 -7.24 23.56 -4.77
CA ARG A 39 -6.30 24.65 -5.09
C ARG A 39 -6.49 25.17 -6.51
N GLU A 40 -6.70 24.30 -7.49
CA GLU A 40 -7.03 24.69 -8.87
C GLU A 40 -8.36 25.46 -8.95
N ARG A 41 -9.40 24.96 -8.26
CA ARG A 41 -10.69 25.64 -8.14
C ARG A 41 -10.53 27.05 -7.56
N MET A 42 -9.76 27.20 -6.49
CA MET A 42 -9.47 28.50 -5.88
C MET A 42 -8.76 29.44 -6.86
N ASN A 43 -7.72 28.96 -7.56
CA ASN A 43 -7.01 29.75 -8.57
C ASN A 43 -7.94 30.24 -9.68
N ASN A 44 -8.84 29.38 -10.17
CA ASN A 44 -9.82 29.74 -11.18
C ASN A 44 -10.79 30.82 -10.66
N ILE A 45 -11.30 30.67 -9.44
CA ILE A 45 -12.16 31.69 -8.79
C ILE A 45 -11.40 33.01 -8.68
N THR A 46 -10.15 33.00 -8.19
CA THR A 46 -9.31 34.20 -8.06
C THR A 46 -9.05 34.88 -9.39
N GLN A 47 -8.71 34.14 -10.45
CA GLN A 47 -8.49 34.69 -11.79
C GLN A 47 -9.74 35.33 -12.39
N HIS A 48 -10.92 34.71 -12.19
CA HIS A 48 -12.18 35.29 -12.63
C HIS A 48 -12.52 36.59 -11.89
N LEU A 49 -12.13 36.71 -10.61
CA LEU A 49 -12.36 37.91 -9.81
C LEU A 49 -11.41 39.05 -10.15
N THR A 50 -10.13 38.77 -10.39
CA THR A 50 -9.14 39.79 -10.76
C THR A 50 -9.36 40.36 -12.17
N GLY A 51 -10.11 39.65 -13.02
CA GLY A 51 -10.52 40.11 -14.36
C GLY A 51 -11.78 40.97 -14.41
N MET A 52 -12.52 41.14 -13.29
CA MET A 52 -13.75 41.94 -13.26
C MET A 52 -13.52 43.33 -12.64
N PRO A 53 -13.76 44.44 -13.38
CA PRO A 53 -13.68 45.77 -12.80
C PRO A 53 -14.91 46.03 -11.91
N GLY A 54 -14.70 46.14 -10.59
CA GLY A 54 -15.58 46.91 -9.71
C GLY A 54 -16.67 46.19 -8.90
N SER A 55 -16.49 44.95 -8.41
CA SER A 55 -17.40 44.39 -7.40
C SER A 55 -16.76 44.35 -6.00
N GLY A 56 -17.10 45.32 -5.15
CA GLY A 56 -16.64 45.44 -3.76
C GLY A 56 -17.39 44.54 -2.77
N GLY A 57 -17.40 43.24 -3.00
CA GLY A 57 -17.95 42.26 -2.06
C GLY A 57 -17.12 40.97 -2.08
N THR A 58 -16.67 40.51 -0.91
CA THR A 58 -16.00 39.21 -0.78
C THR A 58 -16.94 38.12 -1.29
N PRO A 59 -16.57 37.36 -2.34
CA PRO A 59 -17.44 36.33 -2.87
C PRO A 59 -17.52 35.17 -1.88
N LYS A 60 -18.75 34.80 -1.48
CA LYS A 60 -19.05 33.76 -0.49
C LYS A 60 -18.30 32.43 -0.70
N GLY A 61 -17.93 32.10 -1.94
CA GLY A 61 -17.23 30.85 -2.27
C GLY A 61 -15.73 30.82 -1.96
N ILE A 62 -15.07 31.95 -1.66
CA ILE A 62 -13.63 31.95 -1.31
C ILE A 62 -13.41 31.47 0.12
N ASP A 63 -14.17 32.03 1.07
CA ASP A 63 -14.04 31.65 2.49
C ASP A 63 -14.42 30.17 2.70
N GLU A 64 -15.44 29.68 1.98
CA GLU A 64 -15.81 28.26 1.94
C GLU A 64 -14.68 27.38 1.38
N ALA A 65 -13.99 27.83 0.33
CA ALA A 65 -12.86 27.10 -0.25
C ALA A 65 -11.65 27.07 0.70
N PHE A 66 -11.36 28.17 1.41
CA PHE A 66 -10.30 28.21 2.43
C PHE A 66 -10.59 27.28 3.60
N ALA A 67 -11.83 27.26 4.09
CA ALA A 67 -12.25 26.35 5.15
C ALA A 67 -12.11 24.88 4.73
N ALA A 68 -12.57 24.53 3.53
CA ALA A 68 -12.45 23.18 2.98
C ALA A 68 -10.99 22.75 2.78
N ILE A 69 -10.11 23.66 2.31
CA ILE A 69 -8.67 23.37 2.20
C ILE A 69 -8.07 23.12 3.59
N SER A 70 -8.41 23.94 4.57
CA SER A 70 -7.85 23.82 5.93
C SER A 70 -8.26 22.51 6.61
N GLU A 71 -9.51 22.09 6.41
CA GLU A 71 -10.01 20.79 6.89
C GLU A 71 -9.27 19.62 6.24
N LEU A 72 -9.15 19.63 4.90
CA LEU A 72 -8.40 18.60 4.16
C LEU A 72 -6.92 18.55 4.54
N GLU A 73 -6.31 19.67 4.92
CA GLU A 73 -4.91 19.72 5.36
C GLU A 73 -4.71 19.08 6.73
N GLU A 74 -5.60 19.32 7.67
CA GLU A 74 -5.51 18.69 8.99
C GLU A 74 -5.85 17.19 8.92
N GLU A 75 -6.82 16.79 8.09
CA GLU A 75 -7.12 15.38 7.81
C GLU A 75 -5.90 14.67 7.20
N HIS A 76 -5.30 15.24 6.14
CA HIS A 76 -4.11 14.69 5.49
C HIS A 76 -2.94 14.53 6.48
N LYS A 77 -2.68 15.55 7.30
CA LYS A 77 -1.63 15.50 8.32
C LYS A 77 -1.85 14.40 9.36
N ASN A 78 -3.09 14.18 9.78
CA ASN A 78 -3.42 13.14 10.74
C ASN A 78 -3.29 11.74 10.13
N LEU A 79 -3.76 11.54 8.90
CA LEU A 79 -3.61 10.28 8.18
C LEU A 79 -2.15 9.96 7.88
N VAL A 80 -1.33 10.92 7.44
CA VAL A 80 0.11 10.70 7.21
C VAL A 80 0.83 10.27 8.50
N LYS A 81 0.49 10.88 9.64
CA LYS A 81 1.05 10.46 10.95
C LYS A 81 0.63 9.05 11.32
N GLN A 82 -0.62 8.67 11.07
CA GLN A 82 -1.12 7.33 11.34
C GLN A 82 -0.45 6.30 10.42
N TYR A 83 -0.40 6.59 9.12
CA TYR A 83 0.30 5.78 8.12
C TYR A 83 1.77 5.54 8.50
N ALA A 84 2.50 6.57 8.93
CA ALA A 84 3.90 6.40 9.36
C ALA A 84 4.06 5.48 10.58
N ARG A 85 3.09 5.45 11.50
CA ARG A 85 3.11 4.55 12.67
C ARG A 85 2.81 3.11 12.24
N GLU A 86 1.82 2.92 11.38
CA GLU A 86 1.42 1.61 10.89
C GLU A 86 2.47 1.01 9.94
N LEU A 87 3.14 1.82 9.12
CA LEU A 87 4.27 1.39 8.31
C LEU A 87 5.41 0.85 9.18
N LYS A 88 5.79 1.56 10.24
CA LYS A 88 6.80 1.07 11.21
C LYS A 88 6.37 -0.21 11.93
N ARG A 89 5.06 -0.48 12.03
CA ARG A 89 4.54 -1.72 12.61
C ARG A 89 4.59 -2.86 11.59
N ALA A 90 4.20 -2.59 10.35
CA ALA A 90 4.34 -3.51 9.23
C ALA A 90 5.81 -3.91 9.00
N GLU A 91 6.74 -2.97 9.01
CA GLU A 91 8.19 -3.24 8.89
C GLU A 91 8.68 -4.19 9.99
N ARG A 92 8.23 -4.01 11.23
CA ARG A 92 8.61 -4.89 12.36
C ARG A 92 8.08 -6.31 12.17
N ILE A 93 6.83 -6.42 11.74
CA ILE A 93 6.16 -7.70 11.46
C ILE A 93 6.86 -8.44 10.31
N ILE A 94 7.14 -7.75 9.20
CA ILE A 94 7.84 -8.33 8.05
C ILE A 94 9.25 -8.75 8.46
N ASN A 95 9.97 -7.93 9.23
CA ASN A 95 11.31 -8.27 9.70
C ASN A 95 11.36 -9.43 10.72
N ALA A 96 10.21 -9.89 11.24
CA ALA A 96 10.14 -11.09 12.05
C ALA A 96 10.26 -12.38 11.20
N ILE A 97 10.04 -12.29 9.88
CA ILE A 97 10.24 -13.41 8.96
C ILE A 97 11.75 -13.59 8.74
N GLU A 98 12.25 -14.78 9.05
CA GLU A 98 13.68 -15.12 8.94
C GLU A 98 14.20 -15.01 7.49
N SER A 99 13.48 -15.60 6.53
CA SER A 99 13.90 -15.61 5.12
C SER A 99 13.69 -14.26 4.43
N GLY A 100 14.76 -13.70 3.87
CA GLY A 100 14.72 -12.47 3.07
C GLY A 100 13.84 -12.60 1.82
N SER A 101 13.84 -13.76 1.16
CA SER A 101 13.00 -14.01 -0.01
C SER A 101 11.50 -14.02 0.36
N MET A 102 11.17 -14.57 1.53
CA MET A 102 9.80 -14.56 2.03
C MET A 102 9.36 -13.16 2.49
N ARG A 103 10.27 -12.36 3.06
CA ARG A 103 10.00 -10.94 3.33
C ARG A 103 9.61 -10.19 2.07
N ALA A 104 10.37 -10.35 0.99
CA ALA A 104 10.04 -9.74 -0.29
C ALA A 104 8.67 -10.20 -0.83
N PHE A 105 8.39 -11.50 -0.76
CA PHE A 105 7.08 -12.06 -1.14
C PHE A 105 5.93 -11.43 -0.35
N VAL A 106 6.05 -11.35 0.98
CA VAL A 106 5.01 -10.79 1.86
C VAL A 106 4.81 -9.30 1.60
N SER A 107 5.89 -8.52 1.47
CA SER A 107 5.79 -7.10 1.12
C SER A 107 5.03 -6.92 -0.18
N MET A 108 5.41 -7.64 -1.24
CA MET A 108 4.78 -7.47 -2.54
C MET A 108 3.30 -7.89 -2.53
N MET A 109 2.97 -9.03 -1.91
CA MET A 109 1.60 -9.56 -1.91
C MET A 109 0.65 -8.80 -0.99
N TYR A 110 1.09 -8.49 0.23
CA TYR A 110 0.17 -8.06 1.30
C TYR A 110 0.38 -6.61 1.73
N LEU A 111 1.56 -6.02 1.51
CA LEU A 111 1.82 -4.60 1.79
C LEU A 111 1.62 -3.72 0.55
N ASP A 112 2.12 -4.17 -0.61
CA ASP A 112 2.04 -3.43 -1.87
C ASP A 112 0.83 -3.85 -2.73
N ASN A 113 0.13 -4.92 -2.31
CA ASN A 113 -1.05 -5.47 -2.98
C ASN A 113 -0.81 -5.78 -4.47
N ILE A 114 0.40 -6.25 -4.81
CA ILE A 114 0.79 -6.59 -6.18
C ILE A 114 0.10 -7.91 -6.58
N PRO A 115 -0.46 -7.99 -7.81
CA PRO A 115 -1.07 -9.22 -8.31
C PRO A 115 -0.13 -10.43 -8.26
N GLY A 116 -0.63 -11.58 -7.79
CA GLY A 116 0.20 -12.77 -7.56
C GLY A 116 0.92 -13.30 -8.81
N ASN A 117 0.36 -13.10 -10.01
CA ASN A 117 1.03 -13.41 -11.27
C ASN A 117 2.29 -12.56 -11.48
N GLU A 118 2.25 -11.29 -11.12
CA GLU A 118 3.36 -10.35 -11.20
C GLU A 118 4.40 -10.64 -10.11
N VAL A 119 3.98 -10.89 -8.87
CA VAL A 119 4.87 -11.32 -7.79
C VAL A 119 5.63 -12.59 -8.18
N ARG A 120 4.92 -13.57 -8.75
CA ARG A 120 5.53 -14.81 -9.22
C ARG A 120 6.61 -14.57 -10.28
N GLN A 121 6.35 -13.67 -11.24
CA GLN A 121 7.33 -13.32 -12.28
C GLN A 121 8.53 -12.58 -11.68
N LYS A 122 8.29 -11.57 -10.83
CA LYS A 122 9.34 -10.76 -10.21
C LYS A 122 10.26 -11.58 -9.28
N LEU A 123 9.71 -12.59 -8.59
CA LEU A 123 10.48 -13.46 -7.69
C LEU A 123 10.94 -14.77 -8.35
N ASN A 124 10.77 -14.90 -9.67
CA ASN A 124 11.12 -16.10 -10.43
C ASN A 124 10.59 -17.42 -9.80
N LEU A 125 9.35 -17.38 -9.29
CA LEU A 125 8.73 -18.53 -8.64
C LEU A 125 8.02 -19.41 -9.67
N THR A 126 8.14 -20.73 -9.48
CA THR A 126 7.21 -21.65 -10.15
C THR A 126 5.79 -21.42 -9.63
N ARG A 127 4.77 -21.83 -10.39
CA ARG A 127 3.38 -21.78 -9.90
C ARG A 127 3.24 -22.52 -8.56
N TRP A 128 3.87 -23.69 -8.45
CA TRP A 128 3.84 -24.49 -7.24
C TRP A 128 4.58 -23.81 -6.07
N GLY A 129 5.75 -23.21 -6.33
CA GLY A 129 6.48 -22.42 -5.34
C GLY A 129 5.69 -21.22 -4.83
N PHE A 130 4.97 -20.53 -5.72
CA PHE A 130 4.07 -19.43 -5.36
C PHE A 130 2.93 -19.89 -4.43
N GLU A 131 2.21 -20.96 -4.79
CA GLU A 131 1.12 -21.47 -3.94
C GLU A 131 1.62 -21.95 -2.58
N ARG A 132 2.82 -22.55 -2.53
CA ARG A 132 3.44 -22.98 -1.27
C ARG A 132 3.90 -21.80 -0.42
N ALA A 133 4.43 -20.75 -1.02
CA ALA A 133 4.78 -19.51 -0.33
C ALA A 133 3.54 -18.85 0.26
N LYS A 134 2.49 -18.73 -0.56
CA LYS A 134 1.20 -18.20 -0.14
C LYS A 134 0.60 -19.01 1.01
N GLU A 135 0.58 -20.34 0.90
CA GLU A 135 0.09 -21.24 1.94
C GLU A 135 0.91 -21.11 3.24
N ALA A 136 2.24 -21.06 3.14
CA ALA A 136 3.11 -20.90 4.30
C ALA A 136 2.84 -19.59 5.06
N VAL A 137 2.54 -18.51 4.33
CA VAL A 137 2.20 -17.21 4.94
C VAL A 137 0.79 -17.20 5.50
N GLU A 138 -0.21 -17.59 4.72
CA GLU A 138 -1.62 -17.46 5.11
C GLU A 138 -2.05 -18.41 6.22
N GLN A 139 -1.39 -19.57 6.33
CA GLN A 139 -1.71 -20.60 7.33
C GLN A 139 -0.85 -20.53 8.58
N ALA A 140 0.17 -19.67 8.62
CA ALA A 140 0.91 -19.36 9.84
C ALA A 140 0.01 -18.64 10.87
N GLU A 141 0.38 -18.69 12.15
CA GLU A 141 -0.30 -17.90 13.19
C GLU A 141 -0.06 -16.40 12.99
N ASP A 142 1.19 -16.03 12.69
CA ASP A 142 1.66 -14.66 12.45
C ASP A 142 2.92 -14.69 11.56
N MET A 143 3.50 -13.53 11.24
CA MET A 143 4.69 -13.45 10.37
C MET A 143 5.97 -14.01 10.99
N ALA A 144 6.06 -14.07 12.33
CA ALA A 144 7.22 -14.65 13.01
C ALA A 144 7.23 -16.19 12.92
N HIS A 145 6.07 -16.81 12.70
CA HIS A 145 5.91 -18.26 12.59
C HIS A 145 5.84 -18.77 11.14
N VAL A 146 6.18 -17.92 10.16
CA VAL A 146 6.20 -18.32 8.75
C VAL A 146 7.38 -19.27 8.49
N ALA A 147 7.07 -20.55 8.31
CA ALA A 147 8.06 -21.58 7.99
C ALA A 147 8.26 -21.70 6.47
N TRP A 148 9.37 -21.17 5.95
CA TRP A 148 9.71 -21.24 4.53
C TRP A 148 11.04 -21.96 4.30
N HIS A 149 11.06 -22.85 3.31
CA HIS A 149 12.28 -23.51 2.85
C HIS A 149 12.58 -23.04 1.42
N GLU A 150 13.76 -22.46 1.20
CA GLU A 150 14.15 -21.80 -0.07
C GLU A 150 14.32 -22.73 -1.28
N ARG A 151 14.01 -24.04 -1.13
CA ARG A 151 14.18 -25.09 -2.15
C ARG A 151 13.30 -24.89 -3.41
N TYR A 152 12.51 -23.83 -3.49
CA TYR A 152 11.50 -23.61 -4.55
C TYR A 152 11.68 -22.31 -5.33
N ILE A 153 12.74 -21.55 -5.04
CA ILE A 153 13.21 -20.49 -5.94
C ILE A 153 13.88 -21.20 -7.11
N LEU A 154 13.46 -20.89 -8.34
CA LEU A 154 14.19 -21.37 -9.51
C LEU A 154 15.58 -20.74 -9.42
N GLY A 155 16.55 -21.55 -8.99
CA GLY A 155 17.94 -21.15 -9.06
C GLY A 155 18.24 -20.79 -10.50
N ASP A 156 18.64 -19.55 -10.74
CA ASP A 156 19.66 -19.32 -11.75
C ASP A 156 20.81 -20.24 -11.36
N GLY A 157 20.90 -21.40 -12.01
CA GLY A 157 22.17 -22.10 -12.07
C GLY A 157 23.21 -21.08 -12.54
N ASN A 158 24.22 -20.82 -11.70
CA ASN A 158 25.32 -19.87 -11.88
C ASN A 158 25.06 -18.37 -11.66
N ARG A 159 24.92 -17.96 -10.39
CA ARG A 159 25.60 -16.75 -9.88
C ARG A 159 26.26 -16.97 -8.51
N ALA A 160 26.89 -18.12 -8.35
CA ALA A 160 27.99 -18.29 -7.41
C ALA A 160 29.28 -18.30 -8.24
N GLU A 161 29.76 -17.13 -8.64
CA GLU A 161 31.17 -16.93 -9.00
C GLU A 161 31.49 -15.43 -9.04
N ASN A 162 32.44 -15.06 -8.18
CA ASN A 162 33.27 -13.86 -8.21
C ASN A 162 32.63 -12.51 -7.81
N PHE A 163 32.61 -12.28 -6.50
CA PHE A 163 33.16 -11.04 -5.97
C PHE A 163 34.30 -11.39 -5.01
N GLN A 164 35.52 -11.40 -5.58
CA GLN A 164 36.74 -11.05 -4.84
C GLN A 164 36.79 -9.53 -4.67
#